data_AF-A0A9E1SG76-F1
#
_entry.id   AF-A0A9E1SG76-F1
#
_cell.length_a   1.000
_cell.length_b   1.000
_cell.length_c   1.000
_cell.angle_alpha   90.00
_cell.angle_beta   90.00
_cell.angle_gamma   90.00
#
_symmetry.space_group_name_H-M   'P 1'
#
loop_
_entity.id
_entity.type
_entity.pdbx_description
1 polymer ?
#
loop_
_entity_poly.entity_id
_entity_poly.type
_entity_poly.pdbx_seq_one_letter_code
_entity_poly.pdbx_strand_id
1 'polypeptide(L)' 'MANDKNTRTFSSKVVDGMERAPSRAMLHAVGFTNEDFQKPQIGIASTWSMVTLCNMHCNKLADDA' A
#
# COMPACT_ATOMS: atom_id res chain seq x y z
N MET A 1 0.30 20.29 20.55
CA MET A 1 1.48 19.52 20.12
C MET A 1 0.96 18.31 19.38
N ALA A 2 1.09 18.29 18.05
CA ALA A 2 0.60 17.17 17.25
C ALA A 2 1.38 15.90 17.65
N ASN A 3 0.66 14.83 17.92
CA ASN A 3 1.19 13.55 18.33
C ASN A 3 2.09 13.02 17.19
N ASP A 4 3.41 13.02 17.37
CA ASP A 4 4.42 12.64 16.37
C ASP A 4 4.46 11.11 16.19
N LYS A 5 3.33 10.54 15.74
CA LYS A 5 3.22 9.11 15.44
C LYS A 5 3.84 8.85 14.08
N ASN A 6 4.92 8.06 14.06
CA ASN A 6 5.53 7.55 12.83
C ASN A 6 4.47 6.81 11.98
N THR A 7 4.03 7.45 10.90
CA THR A 7 2.99 6.93 10.00
C THR A 7 3.45 5.73 9.18
N ARG A 8 4.75 5.49 9.08
CA ARG A 8 5.38 4.42 8.28
C ARG A 8 5.92 3.27 9.13
N THR A 9 5.33 3.00 10.29
CA THR A 9 5.82 1.99 11.25
C THR A 9 6.06 0.60 10.62
N PHE A 10 5.25 0.21 9.63
CA PHE A 10 5.39 -1.08 8.95
C PHE A 10 6.08 -0.97 7.59
N SER A 11 5.71 0.02 6.76
CA SER A 11 6.27 0.17 5.42
C SER A 11 7.77 0.48 5.44
N SER A 12 8.25 1.31 6.37
CA SER A 12 9.67 1.64 6.52
C SER A 12 10.57 0.40 6.64
N LYS A 13 10.11 -0.64 7.34
CA LYS A 13 10.87 -1.90 7.50
C LYS A 13 11.12 -2.64 6.19
N VAL A 14 10.30 -2.39 5.18
CA VAL A 14 10.33 -3.06 3.87
C VAL A 14 11.08 -2.22 2.84
N VAL A 15 11.10 -0.89 2.95
CA VAL A 15 11.66 0.00 1.92
C VAL A 15 12.91 0.77 2.37
N ASP A 16 13.09 1.01 3.67
CA ASP A 16 14.24 1.76 4.19
C ASP A 16 15.42 0.80 4.44
N GLY A 17 16.65 1.26 4.20
CA GLY A 17 17.87 0.46 4.32
C GLY A 17 18.44 -0.03 2.99
N MET A 18 19.76 -0.21 2.94
CA MET A 18 20.45 -0.65 1.71
C MET A 18 20.07 -2.10 1.37
N GLU A 19 19.90 -2.93 2.38
CA GLU A 19 19.48 -4.33 2.29
C GLU A 19 18.08 -4.51 1.67
N ARG A 20 17.26 -3.45 1.66
CA ARG A 20 15.91 -3.43 1.08
C ARG A 20 15.87 -3.04 -0.41
N ALA A 21 17.02 -2.95 -1.07
CA ALA A 21 17.08 -2.70 -2.52
C ALA A 21 16.22 -3.66 -3.37
N PRO A 22 16.16 -4.99 -3.10
CA PRO A 22 15.30 -5.89 -3.86
C PRO A 22 13.81 -5.59 -3.69
N SER A 23 13.39 -5.26 -2.46
CA SER A 23 12.00 -4.90 -2.16
C SER A 23 11.59 -3.63 -2.90
N ARG A 24 12.45 -2.60 -2.92
CA ARG A 24 12.21 -1.38 -3.71
C ARG A 24 12.15 -1.66 -5.20
N ALA A 25 13.01 -2.54 -5.73
CA ALA A 25 12.99 -2.91 -7.15
C ALA A 25 11.63 -3.51 -7.57
N MET A 26 11.04 -4.39 -6.74
CA MET A 26 9.70 -4.93 -6.99
C MET A 26 8.61 -3.87 -6.95
N LEU A 27 8.69 -2.93 -6.00
CA LEU A 27 7.70 -1.84 -5.90
C LEU A 27 7.81 -0.84 -7.06
N HIS A 28 9.02 -0.56 -7.55
CA HIS A 28 9.20 0.24 -8.76
C HIS A 28 8.56 -0.41 -9.98
N ALA A 29 8.64 -1.74 -10.12
CA ALA A 29 8.03 -2.45 -11.24
C ALA A 29 6.50 -2.32 -11.30
N VAL A 30 5.84 -2.04 -10.18
CA VAL A 30 4.38 -1.79 -10.09
C VAL A 30 4.03 -0.29 -10.02
N GLY A 31 5.00 0.60 -10.27
CA GLY A 31 4.77 2.03 -10.45
C GLY A 31 5.12 2.93 -9.27
N PHE A 32 5.72 2.42 -8.18
CA PHE A 32 6.16 3.28 -7.08
C PHE A 32 7.36 4.15 -7.49
N THR A 33 7.40 5.37 -6.97
CA THR A 33 8.52 6.30 -7.12
C THR A 33 9.32 6.43 -5.82
N ASN A 34 10.46 7.13 -5.86
CA ASN A 34 11.27 7.35 -4.66
C ASN A 34 10.52 8.20 -3.62
N GLU A 35 9.71 9.14 -4.09
CA GLU A 35 8.86 10.00 -3.28
C GLU A 35 7.79 9.19 -2.53
N ASP A 36 7.31 8.09 -3.11
CA ASP A 36 6.27 7.25 -2.49
C ASP A 36 6.80 6.43 -1.30
N PHE A 37 8.09 6.12 -1.25
CA PHE A 37 8.68 5.42 -0.09
C PHE A 37 8.71 6.28 1.18
N GLN A 38 8.55 7.60 1.04
CA GLN A 38 8.40 8.52 2.16
C GLN A 38 6.96 8.63 2.67
N LYS A 39 6.00 7.95 2.02
CA LYS A 39 4.58 7.91 2.41
C LYS A 39 4.24 6.59 3.12
N PRO A 40 3.21 6.55 3.98
CA PRO A 40 2.66 5.29 4.48
C PRO A 40 2.06 4.48 3.34
N GLN A 41 2.35 3.17 3.32
CA GLN A 41 1.75 2.26 2.35
C GLN A 41 0.45 1.72 2.93
N ILE A 42 -0.67 1.96 2.24
CA ILE A 42 -2.00 1.54 2.65
C ILE A 42 -2.48 0.45 1.68
N GLY A 43 -2.69 -0.76 2.20
CA GLY A 43 -3.25 -1.86 1.43
C GLY A 43 -4.78 -1.81 1.45
N ILE A 44 -5.41 -1.78 0.29
CA ILE A 44 -6.87 -1.87 0.14
C ILE A 44 -7.23 -3.32 -0.16
N ALA A 45 -7.71 -4.04 0.86
CA ALA A 45 -8.15 -5.42 0.73
C ALA A 45 -9.60 -5.49 0.26
N SER A 46 -9.82 -5.42 -1.05
CA SER A 46 -11.15 -5.62 -1.64
C SER A 46 -11.56 -7.08 -1.58
N THR A 47 -12.76 -7.37 -1.05
CA THR A 47 -13.36 -8.71 -1.03
C THR A 47 -14.22 -8.99 -2.26
N TRP A 48 -14.02 -8.23 -3.35
CA TRP A 48 -14.81 -8.36 -4.57
C TRP A 48 -14.84 -9.79 -5.11
N SER A 49 -16.04 -10.23 -5.49
CA SER A 49 -16.28 -11.52 -6.12
C SER A 49 -17.63 -11.51 -6.82
N MET A 50 -17.74 -12.24 -7.94
CA MET A 50 -19.03 -12.47 -8.63
C MET A 50 -19.79 -13.69 -8.12
N VAL A 51 -19.26 -14.42 -7.12
CA VAL A 51 -19.89 -15.64 -6.59
C VAL A 51 -21.17 -15.34 -5.82
N THR A 52 -21.20 -14.21 -5.09
CA THR A 52 -22.36 -13.77 -4.32
C THR A 52 -22.63 -12.28 -4.54
N LEU A 53 -23.90 -11.90 -4.44
CA LEU A 53 -24.34 -10.53 -4.71
C LEU A 53 -23.74 -9.52 -3.72
N CYS A 54 -23.49 -9.93 -2.46
CA CYS A 54 -22.99 -9.06 -1.39
C CYS A 54 -21.64 -8.41 -1.71
N ASN A 55 -20.78 -9.07 -2.49
CA ASN A 55 -19.42 -8.60 -2.76
C ASN A 55 -19.22 -8.14 -4.21
N MET A 56 -20.22 -8.31 -5.08
CA MET A 56 -20.08 -8.05 -6.52
C MET A 56 -19.81 -6.58 -6.84
N HIS A 57 -20.24 -5.65 -5.98
CA HIS A 57 -20.05 -4.22 -6.17
C HIS A 57 -18.75 -3.67 -5.53
N CYS A 58 -18.02 -4.49 -4.75
CA CYS A 58 -16.87 -4.00 -3.98
C CYS A 58 -15.67 -3.56 -4.83
N ASN A 59 -15.59 -3.98 -6.11
CA ASN A 59 -14.49 -3.53 -6.98
C ASN A 59 -14.52 -2.02 -7.19
N LYS A 60 -15.70 -1.47 -7.48
CA LYS A 60 -15.87 -0.02 -7.69
C LYS A 60 -15.52 0.78 -6.45
N LEU A 61 -15.92 0.29 -5.27
CA LEU A 61 -15.58 0.92 -4.00
C LEU A 61 -14.08 0.91 -3.71
N ALA A 62 -13.34 -0.09 -4.21
CA ALA A 62 -11.90 -0.18 -4.05
C ALA A 62 -11.15 0.71 -5.04
N ASP A 63 -11.66 0.87 -6.27
CA ASP A 63 -11.10 1.78 -7.28
C ASP A 63 -11.28 3.26 -6.89
N ASP A 64 -12.35 3.59 -6.15
CA ASP A 64 -12.69 4.96 -5.70
C ASP A 64 -12.01 5.40 -4.39
N ALA A 65 -11.32 4.49 -3.68
CA ALA A 65 -10.77 4.70 -2.34
C ALA A 65 -9.36 5.34 -2.35
#